data_AF-A0A9E7W081-F1
#
_entry.id   AF-A0A9E7W081-F1
#
_cell.length_a   1.000
_cell.length_b   1.000
_cell.length_c   1.000
_cell.angle_alpha   90.00
_cell.angle_beta   90.00
_cell.angle_gamma   90.00
#
_symmetry.space_group_name_H-M   'P 1'
#
loop_
_entity.id
_entity.type
_entity.pdbx_description
1 polymer ?
#
loop_
_entity_poly.entity_id
_entity_poly.type
_entity_poly.pdbx_seq_one_letter_code
_entity_poly.pdbx_strand_id
1 'polypeptide(L)'
;MARKDNGANDESPEPLVSKGTAGEGIDDLGVPVDDDVIEDETTAEEGDSDDEATAAEASKGSAASAKKDTDAKAPAAKETVESGATAGLDDVPFELAEDTPDPDELPETGLVSEFVDVGNRQAAWLVSNRESTTAMRSPYFLVTAAVIILGVLAAIISGIVADVQKDSGTPTMAMVGVGEQAAMYEQQLGVKITDAKDAPAAEKLVREGKVDAAFIQDPSGQGQPTIIALDKQPDALLEKLAPKTEATLLETPAVDGAVATPLLWGMVALSLLVVATLGTALYQNLRLEKRNRITEIIAATIPPRASASGRITGMLTLVIVHLVAAAVITELGLSLSGKTSLAFAMLPGLGWFALALLLTAWSVFALLVWASTVVGSKARATFLTIIGVITVAGFFAPVLIGPSGTVAKVLSWTPFTSPLGIAGRSFAGQAEWWEGLVAAGIALVLAVILHALASGAYVRSVLSGGGRGGKTVKMSKRAQKVGAATSAKGSAKSDSSADDADDADSDAADDEKSAAASAKESGTNKSDVKSGGKDEKDEKSADDSRDDK
;
A
#
# COMPACT_ATOMS: atom_id res chain seq x y z
N MET A 1 92.33 6.21 12.96
CA MET A 1 92.51 7.26 13.98
C MET A 1 91.16 7.96 14.12
N ALA A 2 90.29 7.51 15.02
CA ALA A 2 90.15 7.94 16.42
C ALA A 2 89.33 9.24 16.57
N ARG A 3 88.12 9.07 17.16
CA ARG A 3 87.42 9.95 18.16
C ARG A 3 87.00 11.38 17.69
N LYS A 4 85.92 12.02 18.17
CA LYS A 4 84.83 11.77 19.15
C LYS A 4 83.98 13.06 19.23
N ASP A 5 82.66 12.93 19.48
CA ASP A 5 81.68 13.89 20.07
C ASP A 5 81.43 15.25 19.38
N ASN A 6 80.27 15.92 19.44
CA ASN A 6 78.92 15.73 20.00
C ASN A 6 78.04 16.85 19.40
N GLY A 7 76.71 16.67 19.35
CA GLY A 7 75.78 17.81 19.27
C GLY A 7 74.49 17.54 18.51
N ALA A 8 73.39 17.46 19.26
CA ALA A 8 72.03 17.14 18.87
C ALA A 8 71.39 18.07 17.83
N ASN A 9 70.49 17.52 17.00
CA ASN A 9 69.08 17.92 16.90
C ASN A 9 68.32 17.07 15.87
N ASP A 10 67.14 16.64 16.32
CA ASP A 10 65.87 16.30 15.66
C ASP A 10 65.72 15.52 14.34
N GLU A 11 64.77 14.59 14.46
CA GLU A 11 63.81 14.04 13.49
C GLU A 11 64.26 13.25 12.25
N SER A 12 63.92 11.95 12.30
CA SER A 12 63.24 11.08 11.29
C SER A 12 63.62 9.61 11.59
N PRO A 13 62.89 8.54 11.19
CA PRO A 13 61.94 8.44 10.07
C PRO A 13 60.72 7.48 10.29
N GLU A 14 59.86 7.38 9.26
CA GLU A 14 58.98 6.21 8.99
C GLU A 14 59.83 4.92 8.68
N PRO A 15 59.33 3.81 8.09
CA PRO A 15 58.02 3.09 8.09
C PRO A 15 58.22 1.55 8.33
N LEU A 16 57.16 0.72 8.17
CA LEU A 16 57.09 -0.50 7.31
C LEU A 16 56.28 -1.70 7.89
N VAL A 17 55.25 -2.11 7.12
CA VAL A 17 54.81 -3.47 6.70
C VAL A 17 54.43 -4.52 7.79
N SER A 18 53.61 -5.57 7.61
CA SER A 18 53.21 -6.37 6.45
C SER A 18 52.02 -7.29 6.83
N LYS A 19 51.15 -7.53 5.84
CA LYS A 19 50.16 -8.60 5.58
C LYS A 19 50.05 -9.82 6.52
N GLY A 20 48.81 -10.07 6.97
CA GLY A 20 47.94 -11.18 6.51
C GLY A 20 48.13 -12.60 7.07
N THR A 21 47.05 -13.22 7.55
CA THR A 21 46.51 -14.54 7.11
C THR A 21 45.30 -14.95 7.96
N ALA A 22 44.32 -15.59 7.30
CA ALA A 22 43.10 -16.16 7.88
C ALA A 22 43.31 -17.63 8.29
N GLY A 23 42.44 -18.15 9.16
CA GLY A 23 42.30 -19.56 9.48
C GLY A 23 40.91 -19.87 10.05
N GLU A 24 40.27 -20.91 9.48
CA GLU A 24 38.91 -21.39 9.68
C GLU A 24 38.68 -22.14 11.01
N GLY A 25 37.39 -22.22 11.41
CA GLY A 25 36.79 -23.43 11.97
C GLY A 25 36.47 -23.40 13.48
N ILE A 26 35.19 -23.52 13.82
CA ILE A 26 34.58 -24.63 14.60
C ILE A 26 33.14 -24.25 14.97
N ASP A 27 32.21 -25.11 14.57
CA ASP A 27 30.82 -25.20 15.03
C ASP A 27 30.77 -25.59 16.53
N ASP A 28 29.91 -24.94 17.33
CA ASP A 28 29.31 -25.60 18.51
C ASP A 28 28.01 -24.91 18.98
N LEU A 29 26.89 -25.59 18.69
CA LEU A 29 25.70 -25.86 19.51
C LEU A 29 24.82 -24.73 20.08
N GLY A 30 23.51 -24.84 19.74
CA GLY A 30 22.49 -25.06 20.79
C GLY A 30 21.62 -23.88 21.21
N VAL A 31 20.42 -23.81 20.63
CA VAL A 31 19.22 -23.06 21.08
C VAL A 31 18.63 -23.73 22.35
N PRO A 32 17.63 -23.18 23.08
CA PRO A 32 17.38 -21.84 23.66
C PRO A 32 17.24 -21.91 25.21
N VAL A 33 17.29 -20.77 25.92
CA VAL A 33 16.62 -20.62 27.23
C VAL A 33 16.01 -19.22 27.31
N ASP A 34 14.68 -19.19 27.46
CA ASP A 34 13.91 -18.06 27.95
C ASP A 34 14.38 -17.70 29.37
N ASP A 35 14.57 -16.41 29.67
CA ASP A 35 14.17 -15.88 30.97
C ASP A 35 13.92 -14.37 30.88
N ASP A 36 12.69 -14.01 31.24
CA ASP A 36 12.26 -12.66 31.58
C ASP A 36 13.03 -12.19 32.81
N VAL A 37 13.71 -11.04 32.72
CA VAL A 37 14.01 -10.22 33.90
C VAL A 37 13.67 -8.76 33.58
N ILE A 38 12.63 -8.30 34.25
CA ILE A 38 12.34 -6.89 34.50
C ILE A 38 13.29 -6.45 35.62
N GLU A 39 14.17 -5.49 35.36
CA GLU A 39 14.64 -4.57 36.39
C GLU A 39 14.61 -3.13 35.88
N ASP A 40 13.95 -2.31 36.69
CA ASP A 40 13.79 -0.87 36.64
C ASP A 40 14.92 -0.28 37.48
N GLU A 41 15.77 0.57 36.90
CA GLU A 41 16.62 1.49 37.68
C GLU A 41 16.50 2.92 37.13
N THR A 42 15.79 3.72 37.93
CA THR A 42 16.03 5.15 38.17
C THR A 42 17.49 5.36 38.60
N THR A 43 18.27 6.34 38.11
CA THR A 43 18.30 7.77 38.50
C THR A 43 19.35 8.48 37.62
N ALA A 44 19.02 9.56 36.92
CA ALA A 44 19.22 10.98 37.31
C ALA A 44 20.69 11.38 37.58
N GLU A 45 21.27 12.18 36.69
CA GLU A 45 22.18 13.29 37.02
C GLU A 45 21.89 14.50 36.12
N GLU A 46 21.97 15.67 36.75
CA GLU A 46 21.66 17.02 36.28
C GLU A 46 22.75 17.59 35.36
N GLY A 47 22.41 18.65 34.60
CA GLY A 47 23.43 19.39 33.85
C GLY A 47 22.89 20.49 32.93
N ASP A 48 22.52 21.59 33.56
CA ASP A 48 22.72 22.97 33.11
C ASP A 48 21.74 23.65 32.13
N SER A 49 21.40 24.87 32.52
CA SER A 49 20.38 25.74 31.95
C SER A 49 21.02 27.10 31.70
N ASP A 50 20.95 27.57 30.46
CA ASP A 50 21.08 29.00 30.14
C ASP A 50 20.18 29.25 28.93
N ASP A 51 19.15 30.10 29.10
CA ASP A 51 18.83 31.06 28.05
C ASP A 51 18.00 32.23 28.58
N GLU A 52 18.49 33.39 28.18
CA GLU A 52 18.21 34.74 28.62
C GLU A 52 16.97 35.31 27.90
N ALA A 53 16.02 35.86 28.65
CA ALA A 53 14.86 36.55 28.12
C ALA A 53 15.08 38.07 28.15
N THR A 54 14.86 38.75 27.01
CA THR A 54 14.71 40.21 26.94
C THR A 54 13.42 40.61 26.24
N ALA A 55 13.00 41.83 26.56
CA ALA A 55 11.64 42.28 26.73
C ALA A 55 10.91 42.82 25.49
N ALA A 56 9.57 42.72 25.59
CA ALA A 56 8.50 43.65 25.23
C ALA A 56 8.78 44.88 24.34
N GLU A 57 7.89 45.10 23.38
CA GLU A 57 7.42 46.45 23.03
C GLU A 57 5.98 46.45 22.50
N ALA A 58 5.16 47.34 23.03
CA ALA A 58 3.81 47.65 22.59
C ALA A 58 3.82 48.95 21.78
N SER A 59 3.00 49.06 20.72
CA SER A 59 2.61 50.37 20.20
C SER A 59 1.20 50.40 19.61
N LYS A 60 0.53 51.52 19.90
CA LYS A 60 -0.82 51.95 19.53
C LYS A 60 -0.93 52.32 18.05
N GLY A 61 -2.14 52.21 17.49
CA GLY A 61 -2.53 52.88 16.25
C GLY A 61 -4.05 53.03 16.13
N SER A 62 -4.52 54.28 16.22
CA SER A 62 -5.91 54.73 16.23
C SER A 62 -6.40 55.16 14.83
N ALA A 63 -7.72 55.38 14.73
CA ALA A 63 -8.48 56.20 13.77
C ALA A 63 -9.02 55.50 12.50
N ALA A 64 -10.19 55.82 11.95
CA ALA A 64 -11.37 56.61 12.34
C ALA A 64 -12.40 56.56 11.19
N SER A 65 -13.66 56.91 11.50
CA SER A 65 -14.68 57.52 10.60
C SER A 65 -15.43 56.58 9.62
N ALA A 66 -16.73 56.74 9.32
CA ALA A 66 -17.80 57.65 9.76
C ALA A 66 -19.12 57.29 9.05
N LYS A 67 -20.25 57.71 9.66
CA LYS A 67 -21.60 57.95 9.10
C LYS A 67 -22.42 56.71 8.66
N LYS A 68 -23.73 56.63 8.94
CA LYS A 68 -24.74 57.70 8.86
C LYS A 68 -26.02 57.35 9.63
N ASP A 69 -26.67 58.40 10.09
CA ASP A 69 -27.97 58.54 10.75
C ASP A 69 -29.12 57.76 10.12
N THR A 70 -30.12 57.36 10.93
CA THR A 70 -31.47 57.95 10.83
C THR A 70 -32.36 57.57 12.02
N ASP A 71 -33.08 58.60 12.45
CA ASP A 71 -34.05 58.71 13.53
C ASP A 71 -35.18 57.66 13.52
N ALA A 72 -35.71 57.34 14.72
CA ALA A 72 -36.96 57.95 15.20
C ALA A 72 -37.73 57.06 16.21
N LYS A 73 -37.99 57.67 17.39
CA LYS A 73 -39.31 57.76 18.05
C LYS A 73 -39.75 56.64 19.03
N ALA A 74 -39.52 56.94 20.31
CA ALA A 74 -40.34 56.60 21.48
C ALA A 74 -41.82 57.11 21.32
N PRO A 75 -42.83 56.74 22.14
CA PRO A 75 -42.67 56.37 23.56
C PRO A 75 -43.63 55.32 24.19
N ALA A 76 -43.22 54.88 25.38
CA ALA A 76 -44.01 54.61 26.60
C ALA A 76 -45.21 53.65 26.55
N ALA A 77 -45.18 52.60 27.38
CA ALA A 77 -45.68 52.67 28.77
C ALA A 77 -45.93 51.28 29.39
N LYS A 78 -45.70 51.23 30.72
CA LYS A 78 -46.15 50.26 31.75
C LYS A 78 -45.24 49.07 32.05
N GLU A 79 -44.31 49.32 32.96
CA GLU A 79 -43.92 48.36 33.99
C GLU A 79 -44.84 48.51 35.22
N THR A 80 -45.29 47.38 35.74
CA THR A 80 -45.69 47.19 37.13
C THR A 80 -45.23 45.81 37.54
N VAL A 81 -44.12 45.73 38.28
CA VAL A 81 -43.78 44.56 39.09
C VAL A 81 -43.34 45.09 40.45
N GLU A 82 -44.22 44.92 41.44
CA GLU A 82 -43.84 44.92 42.83
C GLU A 82 -43.05 43.64 43.12
N SER A 83 -41.85 43.77 43.66
CA SER A 83 -41.20 42.71 44.43
C SER A 83 -40.54 43.34 45.64
N GLY A 84 -41.13 43.06 46.80
CA GLY A 84 -40.66 43.54 48.08
C GLY A 84 -39.44 42.79 48.59
N ALA A 85 -38.66 43.55 49.37
CA ALA A 85 -37.95 43.12 50.58
C ALA A 85 -36.89 42.02 50.48
N THR A 86 -35.63 42.43 50.30
CA THR A 86 -34.54 42.03 51.20
C THR A 86 -33.60 43.22 51.39
N ALA A 87 -33.73 43.89 52.53
CA ALA A 87 -32.80 44.92 52.97
C ALA A 87 -31.69 44.25 53.80
N GLY A 88 -30.44 44.54 53.42
CA GLY A 88 -29.29 44.59 54.31
C GLY A 88 -28.63 43.24 54.64
N LEU A 89 -27.57 42.92 53.89
CA LEU A 89 -26.24 42.54 54.38
C LEU A 89 -25.33 42.34 53.15
N ASP A 90 -24.04 42.66 53.32
CA ASP A 90 -22.90 42.46 52.40
C ASP A 90 -22.49 43.64 51.50
N ASP A 91 -21.95 44.70 52.12
CA ASP A 91 -20.91 45.52 51.49
C ASP A 91 -19.61 44.70 51.47
N VAL A 92 -19.43 43.91 50.40
CA VAL A 92 -18.14 43.30 50.06
C VAL A 92 -17.19 44.39 49.55
N PRO A 93 -15.94 44.47 50.05
CA PRO A 93 -14.94 45.43 49.55
C PRO A 93 -14.76 45.27 48.03
N PHE A 94 -14.63 46.38 47.30
CA PHE A 94 -14.53 46.42 45.83
C PHE A 94 -13.44 45.51 45.25
N GLU A 95 -12.42 45.17 46.03
CA GLU A 95 -11.32 44.27 45.61
C GLU A 95 -11.69 42.77 45.62
N LEU A 96 -12.87 42.39 46.11
CA LEU A 96 -13.42 41.03 46.13
C LEU A 96 -14.77 40.91 45.39
N ALA A 97 -15.25 41.99 44.77
CA ALA A 97 -16.36 41.90 43.84
C ALA A 97 -15.84 41.18 42.59
N GLU A 98 -16.34 39.97 42.31
CA GLU A 98 -16.15 39.37 41.00
C GLU A 98 -16.69 40.35 39.96
N ASP A 99 -15.85 40.75 39.00
CA ASP A 99 -16.27 41.45 37.78
C ASP A 99 -17.27 40.52 37.08
N THR A 100 -18.55 40.69 37.40
CA THR A 100 -19.64 40.07 36.66
C THR A 100 -19.75 40.86 35.37
N PRO A 101 -19.45 40.26 34.20
CA PRO A 101 -19.61 40.96 32.94
C PRO A 101 -21.05 41.45 32.81
N ASP A 102 -21.23 42.62 32.21
CA ASP A 102 -22.54 43.20 31.95
C ASP A 102 -23.43 42.12 31.28
N PRO A 103 -24.62 41.80 31.81
CA PRO A 103 -25.50 40.77 31.24
C PRO A 103 -25.83 41.00 29.76
N ASP A 104 -25.69 42.24 29.27
CA ASP A 104 -25.87 42.61 27.87
C ASP A 104 -24.61 42.37 27.00
N GLU A 105 -23.43 42.17 27.60
CA GLU A 105 -22.20 41.74 26.94
C GLU A 105 -22.01 40.21 26.96
N LEU A 106 -22.79 39.50 27.77
CA LEU A 106 -22.85 38.04 27.74
C LEU A 106 -23.67 37.60 26.52
N PRO A 107 -23.21 36.60 25.74
CA PRO A 107 -24.06 36.04 24.69
C PRO A 107 -25.34 35.49 25.33
N GLU A 108 -26.50 35.93 24.83
CA GLU A 108 -27.85 35.56 25.33
C GLU A 108 -28.09 34.05 25.48
N THR A 109 -27.21 33.20 24.93
CA THR A 109 -27.34 31.76 24.93
C THR A 109 -26.63 31.05 26.08
N GLY A 110 -25.85 31.71 26.95
CA GLY A 110 -25.29 31.09 28.16
C GLY A 110 -24.52 29.77 27.93
N LEU A 111 -24.08 29.51 26.69
CA LEU A 111 -23.46 28.27 26.26
C LEU A 111 -22.14 28.62 25.59
N VAL A 112 -21.06 28.27 26.30
CA VAL A 112 -19.71 28.15 25.75
C VAL A 112 -19.78 27.24 24.53
N SER A 113 -19.52 27.81 23.36
CA SER A 113 -19.54 27.17 22.03
C SER A 113 -20.85 26.45 21.67
N GLU A 114 -21.60 26.99 20.72
CA GLU A 114 -22.52 26.19 19.92
C GLU A 114 -21.70 25.08 19.26
N PHE A 115 -21.80 23.85 19.79
CA PHE A 115 -21.26 22.67 19.12
C PHE A 115 -22.00 22.56 17.79
N VAL A 116 -21.41 23.12 16.72
CA VAL A 116 -21.92 22.92 15.37
C VAL A 116 -21.88 21.41 15.13
N ASP A 117 -23.06 20.78 15.14
CA ASP A 117 -23.20 19.36 14.85
C ASP A 117 -22.69 19.10 13.43
N VAL A 118 -21.45 18.64 13.34
CA VAL A 118 -20.76 18.44 12.08
C VAL A 118 -21.41 17.24 11.38
N GLY A 119 -22.04 17.46 10.22
CA GLY A 119 -22.69 16.38 9.48
C GLY A 119 -21.69 15.26 9.11
N ASN A 120 -22.14 14.02 8.98
CA ASN A 120 -21.27 12.85 8.69
C ASN A 120 -20.29 13.07 7.53
N ARG A 121 -20.71 13.80 6.49
CA ARG A 121 -19.86 14.13 5.34
C ARG A 121 -18.79 15.17 5.68
N GLN A 122 -19.15 16.20 6.43
CA GLN A 122 -18.21 17.24 6.88
C GLN A 122 -17.19 16.64 7.86
N ALA A 123 -17.62 15.78 8.79
CA ALA A 123 -16.73 15.07 9.70
C ALA A 123 -15.74 14.17 8.94
N ALA A 124 -16.22 13.41 7.95
CA ALA A 124 -15.34 12.59 7.12
C ALA A 124 -14.33 13.44 6.32
N TRP A 125 -14.76 14.60 5.81
CA TRP A 125 -13.89 15.52 5.09
C TRP A 125 -12.81 16.14 5.99
N LEU A 126 -13.16 16.59 7.20
CA LEU A 126 -12.19 17.13 8.17
C LEU A 126 -11.11 16.10 8.52
N VAL A 127 -11.53 14.85 8.78
CA VAL A 127 -10.60 13.75 9.03
C VAL A 127 -9.74 13.48 7.79
N SER A 128 -10.34 13.43 6.60
CA SER A 128 -9.60 13.26 5.35
C SER A 128 -8.51 14.31 5.18
N ASN A 129 -8.84 15.59 5.42
CA ASN A 129 -7.90 16.71 5.26
C ASN A 129 -6.77 16.67 6.31
N ARG A 130 -7.08 16.34 7.57
CA ARG A 130 -6.09 16.12 8.62
C ARG A 130 -5.11 15.03 8.19
N GLU A 131 -5.64 13.86 7.85
CA GLU A 131 -4.84 12.67 7.57
C GLU A 131 -3.99 12.84 6.30
N SER A 132 -4.55 13.41 5.23
CA SER A 132 -3.80 13.68 4.02
C SER A 132 -2.70 14.70 4.25
N THR A 133 -2.96 15.76 5.01
CA THR A 133 -1.95 16.80 5.30
C THR A 133 -0.81 16.25 6.15
N THR A 134 -1.12 15.49 7.20
CA THR A 134 -0.12 14.86 8.05
C THR A 134 0.71 13.83 7.27
N ALA A 135 0.07 12.96 6.48
CA ALA A 135 0.77 11.95 5.70
C ALA A 135 1.62 12.57 4.57
N MET A 136 1.13 13.61 3.89
CA MET A 136 1.89 14.31 2.83
C MET A 136 3.16 14.97 3.35
N ARG A 137 3.16 15.44 4.60
CA ARG A 137 4.35 16.01 5.26
C ARG A 137 5.28 14.95 5.86
N SER A 138 4.90 13.67 5.81
CA SER A 138 5.74 12.60 6.36
C SER A 138 6.96 12.36 5.48
N PRO A 139 8.11 11.98 6.08
CA PRO A 139 9.31 11.63 5.30
C PRO A 139 9.04 10.45 4.36
N TYR A 140 8.20 9.50 4.75
CA TYR A 140 7.85 8.35 3.92
C TYR A 140 7.15 8.75 2.63
N PHE A 141 6.23 9.71 2.69
CA PHE A 141 5.56 10.24 1.50
C PHE A 141 6.55 10.97 0.59
N LEU A 142 7.38 11.86 1.15
CA LEU A 142 8.36 12.63 0.37
C LEU A 142 9.42 11.74 -0.29
N VAL A 143 9.93 10.74 0.42
CA VAL A 143 10.88 9.76 -0.13
C VAL A 143 10.22 8.92 -1.22
N THR A 144 8.98 8.47 -1.01
CA THR A 144 8.23 7.71 -2.03
C THR A 144 8.01 8.55 -3.28
N ALA A 145 7.57 9.80 -3.13
CA ALA A 145 7.40 10.73 -4.24
C ALA A 145 8.74 10.96 -4.97
N ALA A 146 9.83 11.22 -4.24
CA ALA A 146 11.15 11.41 -4.83
C ALA A 146 11.63 10.17 -5.60
N VAL A 147 11.47 8.96 -5.05
CA VAL A 147 11.83 7.70 -5.72
C VAL A 147 11.02 7.50 -7.00
N ILE A 148 9.72 7.80 -6.98
CA ILE A 148 8.87 7.72 -8.18
C ILE A 148 9.35 8.72 -9.24
N ILE A 149 9.54 9.98 -8.85
CA ILE A 149 9.98 11.04 -9.77
C ILE A 149 11.33 10.69 -10.39
N LEU A 150 12.31 10.35 -9.55
CA LEU A 150 13.66 10.00 -10.00
C LEU A 150 13.66 8.71 -10.82
N GLY A 151 12.86 7.71 -10.45
CA GLY A 151 12.72 6.46 -11.19
C GLY A 151 12.14 6.68 -12.59
N VAL A 152 11.08 7.49 -12.71
CA VAL A 152 10.49 7.86 -14.00
C VAL A 152 11.49 8.64 -14.86
N LEU A 153 12.16 9.65 -14.28
CA LEU A 153 13.20 10.41 -14.98
C LEU A 153 14.37 9.51 -15.44
N ALA A 154 14.84 8.61 -14.60
CA ALA A 154 15.89 7.66 -14.94
C ALA A 154 15.47 6.73 -16.09
N ALA A 155 14.21 6.27 -16.10
CA ALA A 155 13.67 5.46 -17.19
C ALA A 155 13.62 6.23 -18.52
N ILE A 156 13.18 7.50 -18.49
CA ILE A 156 13.17 8.37 -19.67
C ILE A 156 14.60 8.61 -20.19
N ILE A 157 15.51 9.03 -19.31
CA ILE A 157 16.91 9.30 -19.66
C ILE A 157 17.57 8.05 -20.22
N SER A 158 17.38 6.89 -19.58
CA SER A 158 17.89 5.61 -20.07
C SER A 158 17.33 5.28 -21.46
N GLY A 159 16.04 5.54 -21.70
CA GLY A 159 15.42 5.38 -23.00
C GLY A 159 15.99 6.31 -24.09
N ILE A 160 16.33 7.56 -23.74
CA ILE A 160 16.99 8.51 -24.66
C ILE A 160 18.42 8.04 -24.96
N VAL A 161 19.19 7.71 -23.92
CA VAL A 161 20.58 7.26 -24.07
C VAL A 161 20.64 5.98 -24.91
N ALA A 162 19.72 5.04 -24.70
CA ALA A 162 19.64 3.82 -25.49
C ALA A 162 19.31 4.10 -26.98
N ASP A 163 18.48 5.10 -27.28
CA ASP A 163 18.20 5.55 -28.65
C ASP A 163 19.46 6.14 -29.30
N VAL A 164 20.10 7.08 -28.60
CA VAL A 164 21.34 7.70 -29.07
C VAL A 164 22.41 6.63 -29.29
N GLN A 165 22.51 5.63 -28.42
CA GLN A 165 23.47 4.54 -28.57
C GLN A 165 23.19 3.69 -29.83
N LYS A 166 21.92 3.42 -30.17
CA LYS A 166 21.53 2.71 -31.39
C LYS A 166 21.90 3.50 -32.66
N ASP A 167 21.84 4.83 -32.58
CA ASP A 167 22.18 5.73 -33.70
C ASP A 167 23.68 6.14 -33.70
N SER A 168 24.42 5.92 -32.61
CA SER A 168 25.78 6.47 -32.38
C SER A 168 26.90 5.82 -33.18
N GLY A 169 26.60 4.88 -34.06
CA GLY A 169 27.55 4.39 -35.05
C GLY A 169 26.82 4.00 -36.31
N THR A 170 26.78 4.89 -37.31
CA THR A 170 26.61 4.42 -38.69
C THR A 170 27.72 3.42 -38.93
N PRO A 171 27.40 2.12 -39.06
CA PRO A 171 28.45 1.13 -39.25
C PRO A 171 29.21 1.48 -40.52
N THR A 172 30.50 1.21 -40.54
CA THR A 172 31.38 1.52 -41.67
C THR A 172 31.71 0.25 -42.43
N MET A 173 31.58 0.29 -43.75
CA MET A 173 31.77 -0.88 -44.61
C MET A 173 32.69 -0.53 -45.79
N ALA A 174 33.65 -1.38 -46.10
CA ALA A 174 34.34 -1.33 -47.38
C ALA A 174 33.61 -2.19 -48.41
N MET A 175 33.34 -1.66 -49.60
CA MET A 175 32.80 -2.41 -50.74
C MET A 175 33.76 -2.31 -51.91
N VAL A 176 33.90 -3.41 -52.67
CA VAL A 176 34.84 -3.47 -53.79
C VAL A 176 34.17 -2.97 -55.08
N GLY A 177 34.74 -1.94 -55.71
CA GLY A 177 34.38 -1.49 -57.06
C GLY A 177 33.01 -0.80 -57.18
N VAL A 178 32.51 -0.18 -56.11
CA VAL A 178 31.23 0.55 -56.10
C VAL A 178 31.37 2.00 -56.58
N GLY A 179 32.56 2.60 -56.51
CA GLY A 179 32.83 3.93 -57.06
C GLY A 179 31.76 4.98 -56.68
N GLU A 180 31.17 5.65 -57.68
CA GLU A 180 30.13 6.67 -57.49
C GLU A 180 28.81 6.11 -56.91
N GLN A 181 28.57 4.79 -56.98
CA GLN A 181 27.37 4.15 -56.45
C GLN A 181 27.43 3.98 -54.92
N ALA A 182 28.59 4.22 -54.29
CA ALA A 182 28.74 4.14 -52.84
C ALA A 182 27.65 4.97 -52.12
N ALA A 183 27.41 6.21 -52.54
CA ALA A 183 26.40 7.09 -51.94
C ALA A 183 24.97 6.53 -52.01
N MET A 184 24.63 5.79 -53.07
CA MET A 184 23.33 5.13 -53.22
C MET A 184 23.18 4.01 -52.19
N TYR A 185 24.20 3.18 -52.05
CA TYR A 185 24.22 2.12 -51.05
C TYR A 185 24.25 2.68 -49.62
N GLU A 186 24.94 3.82 -49.38
CA GLU A 186 24.93 4.49 -48.08
C GLU A 186 23.52 4.95 -47.71
N GLN A 187 22.78 5.53 -48.66
CA GLN A 187 21.41 5.99 -48.43
C GLN A 187 20.43 4.84 -48.25
N GLN A 188 20.62 3.72 -48.97
CA GLN A 188 19.74 2.56 -48.91
C GLN A 188 19.97 1.69 -47.67
N LEU A 189 21.24 1.53 -47.24
CA LEU A 189 21.61 0.67 -46.12
C LEU A 189 21.77 1.44 -44.81
N GLY A 190 21.96 2.76 -44.85
CA GLY A 190 22.27 3.56 -43.66
C GLY A 190 23.60 3.17 -43.03
N VAL A 191 24.59 2.86 -43.87
CA VAL A 191 25.95 2.39 -43.55
C VAL A 191 26.90 3.30 -44.31
N LYS A 192 28.03 3.71 -43.72
CA LYS A 192 29.03 4.54 -44.44
C LYS A 192 29.93 3.63 -45.27
N ILE A 193 30.04 3.88 -46.58
CA ILE A 193 30.69 2.98 -47.53
C ILE A 193 31.99 3.60 -48.05
N THR A 194 33.08 2.86 -47.89
CA THR A 194 34.38 3.19 -48.47
C THR A 194 34.63 2.32 -49.69
N ASP A 195 34.85 2.94 -50.84
CA ASP A 195 35.18 2.21 -52.07
C ASP A 195 36.61 1.63 -51.98
N ALA A 196 36.73 0.33 -52.20
CA ALA A 196 38.00 -0.39 -52.28
C ALA A 196 38.24 -0.85 -53.72
N LYS A 197 39.48 -0.74 -54.18
CA LYS A 197 39.84 -1.11 -55.57
C LYS A 197 39.76 -2.62 -55.83
N ASP A 198 40.07 -3.43 -54.82
CA ASP A 198 40.09 -4.89 -54.89
C ASP A 198 39.86 -5.51 -53.50
N ALA A 199 39.60 -6.83 -53.49
CA ALA A 199 39.37 -7.58 -52.24
C ALA A 199 40.54 -7.47 -51.23
N PRO A 200 41.83 -7.52 -51.64
CA PRO A 200 42.95 -7.31 -50.72
C PRO A 200 43.00 -5.90 -50.13
N ALA A 201 42.66 -4.84 -50.89
CA ALA A 201 42.58 -3.49 -50.35
C ALA A 201 41.43 -3.35 -49.34
N ALA A 202 40.28 -3.98 -49.58
CA ALA A 202 39.16 -3.98 -48.65
C ALA A 202 39.53 -4.65 -47.31
N GLU A 203 40.23 -5.80 -47.36
CA GLU A 203 40.73 -6.48 -46.16
C GLU A 203 41.76 -5.63 -45.40
N LYS A 204 42.64 -4.91 -46.12
CA LYS A 204 43.61 -4.00 -45.51
C LYS A 204 42.93 -2.87 -44.75
N LEU A 205 41.82 -2.34 -45.25
CA LEU A 205 41.06 -1.28 -44.57
C LEU A 205 40.42 -1.78 -43.25
N VAL A 206 39.96 -3.04 -43.22
CA VAL A 206 39.47 -3.69 -42.00
C VAL A 206 40.61 -3.90 -40.99
N ARG A 207 41.76 -4.38 -41.46
CA ARG A 207 42.96 -4.58 -40.60
C ARG A 207 43.54 -3.27 -40.05
N GLU A 208 43.39 -2.17 -40.79
CA GLU A 208 43.79 -0.82 -40.36
C GLU A 208 42.77 -0.15 -39.42
N GLY A 209 41.61 -0.78 -39.17
CA GLY A 209 40.55 -0.23 -38.33
C GLY A 209 39.85 0.99 -38.93
N LYS A 210 39.91 1.18 -40.25
CA LYS A 210 39.24 2.29 -40.95
C LYS A 210 37.78 2.00 -41.27
N VAL A 211 37.42 0.72 -41.35
CA VAL A 211 36.05 0.23 -41.55
C VAL A 211 35.77 -0.96 -40.64
N ASP A 212 34.52 -1.14 -40.23
CA ASP A 212 34.10 -2.21 -39.31
C ASP A 212 34.04 -3.58 -40.01
N ALA A 213 33.70 -3.60 -41.31
CA ALA A 213 33.72 -4.83 -42.12
C ALA A 213 33.97 -4.54 -43.61
N ALA A 214 34.46 -5.54 -44.35
CA ALA A 214 34.51 -5.53 -45.81
C ALA A 214 33.43 -6.45 -46.38
N PHE A 215 32.62 -5.93 -47.29
CA PHE A 215 31.62 -6.68 -48.06
C PHE A 215 32.14 -6.92 -49.47
N ILE A 216 32.39 -8.19 -49.79
CA ILE A 216 32.96 -8.62 -51.05
C ILE A 216 31.90 -9.42 -51.81
N GLN A 217 31.51 -8.89 -52.96
CA GLN A 217 30.65 -9.61 -53.91
C GLN A 217 31.50 -10.52 -54.78
N ASP A 218 31.00 -11.71 -55.08
CA ASP A 218 31.70 -12.62 -56.00
C ASP A 218 31.68 -12.02 -57.42
N PRO A 219 32.84 -11.83 -58.08
CA PRO A 219 32.92 -11.30 -59.45
C PRO A 219 32.17 -12.14 -60.49
N SER A 220 31.83 -13.40 -60.20
CA SER A 220 31.00 -14.24 -61.08
C SER A 220 29.50 -13.93 -60.99
N GLY A 221 29.06 -13.20 -59.96
CA GLY A 221 27.66 -12.93 -59.64
C GLY A 221 26.85 -14.16 -59.20
N GLN A 222 27.48 -15.34 -59.10
CA GLN A 222 26.81 -16.61 -58.73
C GLN A 222 27.15 -17.08 -57.30
N GLY A 223 28.24 -16.59 -56.70
CA GLY A 223 28.63 -16.90 -55.33
C GLY A 223 27.90 -16.08 -54.28
N GLN A 224 27.87 -16.59 -53.04
CA GLN A 224 27.36 -15.83 -51.90
C GLN A 224 28.32 -14.69 -51.55
N PRO A 225 27.82 -13.48 -51.26
CA PRO A 225 28.67 -12.38 -50.80
C PRO A 225 29.35 -12.75 -49.49
N THR A 226 30.62 -12.36 -49.35
CA THR A 226 31.44 -12.64 -48.16
C THR A 226 31.64 -11.36 -47.36
N ILE A 227 31.45 -11.47 -46.03
CA ILE A 227 31.73 -10.38 -45.09
C ILE A 227 32.98 -10.72 -44.30
N ILE A 228 33.97 -9.86 -44.34
CA ILE A 228 35.23 -9.98 -43.60
C ILE A 228 35.24 -8.94 -42.49
N ALA A 229 35.37 -9.39 -41.24
CA ALA A 229 35.53 -8.55 -40.06
C ALA A 229 36.83 -8.93 -39.32
N LEU A 230 37.35 -8.04 -38.47
CA LEU A 230 38.68 -8.19 -37.88
C LEU A 230 38.73 -9.28 -36.80
N ASP A 231 37.97 -9.11 -35.72
CA ASP A 231 38.03 -9.93 -34.51
C ASP A 231 36.65 -10.19 -33.89
N LYS A 232 35.64 -9.40 -34.24
CA LYS A 232 34.24 -9.56 -33.80
C LYS A 232 33.28 -9.56 -34.99
N GLN A 233 32.24 -10.37 -34.90
CA GLN A 233 31.15 -10.37 -35.86
C GLN A 233 30.42 -9.00 -35.84
N PRO A 234 30.22 -8.35 -36.99
CA PRO A 234 29.66 -7.01 -37.05
C PRO A 234 28.12 -7.08 -37.05
N ASP A 235 27.54 -7.39 -35.89
CA ASP A 235 26.10 -7.68 -35.75
C ASP A 235 25.20 -6.55 -36.27
N ALA A 236 25.56 -5.29 -36.02
CA ALA A 236 24.82 -4.13 -36.50
C ALA A 236 24.82 -3.99 -38.04
N LEU A 237 25.91 -4.42 -38.71
CA LEU A 237 25.96 -4.49 -40.18
C LEU A 237 25.15 -5.65 -40.72
N LEU A 238 25.29 -6.82 -40.09
CA LEU A 238 24.57 -8.02 -40.50
C LEU A 238 23.05 -7.83 -40.36
N GLU A 239 22.58 -7.17 -39.31
CA GLU A 239 21.17 -6.88 -39.12
C GLU A 239 20.62 -5.91 -40.19
N LYS A 240 21.44 -4.97 -40.66
CA LYS A 240 21.08 -4.03 -41.75
C LYS A 240 21.13 -4.67 -43.14
N LEU A 241 22.04 -5.62 -43.36
CA LEU A 241 22.16 -6.36 -44.61
C LEU A 241 21.19 -7.53 -44.71
N ALA A 242 20.68 -8.03 -43.57
CA ALA A 242 19.70 -9.09 -43.56
C ALA A 242 18.43 -8.62 -44.27
N PRO A 243 17.90 -9.37 -45.25
CA PRO A 243 16.61 -9.05 -45.84
C PRO A 243 15.53 -9.14 -44.75
N LYS A 244 15.14 -7.98 -44.21
CA LYS A 244 14.03 -7.87 -43.27
C LYS A 244 12.77 -8.16 -44.06
N THR A 245 12.27 -9.39 -43.95
CA THR A 245 10.96 -9.73 -44.49
C THR A 245 9.93 -8.95 -43.68
N GLU A 246 9.29 -7.95 -44.30
CA GLU A 246 8.27 -7.15 -43.63
C GLU A 246 7.11 -8.06 -43.23
N ALA A 247 7.05 -8.40 -41.95
CA ALA A 247 5.93 -9.12 -41.39
C ALA A 247 4.75 -8.16 -41.27
N THR A 248 3.68 -8.41 -42.03
CA THR A 248 2.41 -7.72 -41.79
C THR A 248 1.82 -8.28 -40.50
N LEU A 249 1.81 -7.46 -39.44
CA LEU A 249 1.20 -7.82 -38.17
C LEU A 249 -0.32 -7.80 -38.31
N LEU A 250 -0.98 -8.93 -38.02
CA LEU A 250 -2.44 -9.00 -37.96
C LEU A 250 -2.97 -8.17 -36.78
N GLU A 251 -2.21 -8.06 -35.70
CA GLU A 251 -2.48 -7.23 -34.54
C GLU A 251 -1.28 -6.32 -34.29
N THR A 252 -1.41 -5.03 -34.61
CA THR A 252 -0.35 -4.06 -34.34
C THR A 252 -0.48 -3.59 -32.90
N PRO A 253 0.55 -3.77 -32.05
CA PRO A 253 0.49 -3.26 -30.69
C PRO A 253 0.47 -1.74 -30.69
N ALA A 254 -0.29 -1.15 -29.76
CA ALA A 254 -0.33 0.30 -29.59
C ALA A 254 1.01 0.87 -29.11
N VAL A 255 1.73 0.10 -28.29
CA VAL A 255 3.06 0.44 -27.77
C VAL A 255 4.00 -0.73 -28.03
N ASP A 256 5.17 -0.45 -28.59
CA ASP A 256 6.19 -1.45 -28.87
C ASP A 256 6.59 -2.24 -27.62
N GLY A 257 6.79 -3.56 -27.77
CA GLY A 257 7.07 -4.47 -26.65
C GLY A 257 8.35 -4.14 -25.88
N ALA A 258 9.37 -3.56 -26.54
CA ALA A 258 10.61 -3.15 -25.90
C ALA A 258 10.41 -1.94 -24.97
N VAL A 259 9.34 -1.17 -25.16
CA VAL A 259 8.95 -0.06 -24.29
C VAL A 259 7.87 -0.48 -23.30
N ALA A 260 6.85 -1.21 -23.75
CA ALA A 260 5.71 -1.62 -22.93
C ALA A 260 6.12 -2.53 -21.77
N THR A 261 7.03 -3.49 -22.00
CA THR A 261 7.47 -4.45 -20.98
C THR A 261 8.15 -3.78 -19.78
N PRO A 262 9.23 -2.98 -19.94
CA PRO A 262 9.84 -2.29 -18.82
C PRO A 262 8.91 -1.27 -18.18
N LEU A 263 8.05 -0.62 -18.96
CA LEU A 263 7.03 0.29 -18.44
C LEU A 263 6.06 -0.42 -17.48
N LEU A 264 5.54 -1.59 -17.87
CA LEU A 264 4.64 -2.39 -17.01
C LEU A 264 5.32 -2.80 -15.70
N TRP A 265 6.60 -3.17 -15.73
CA TRP A 265 7.37 -3.43 -14.51
C TRP A 265 7.55 -2.17 -13.66
N GLY A 266 7.80 -1.01 -14.28
CA GLY A 266 7.80 0.28 -13.60
C GLY A 266 6.46 0.61 -12.95
N MET A 267 5.35 0.28 -13.62
CA MET A 267 3.99 0.44 -13.09
C MET A 267 3.70 -0.50 -11.92
N VAL A 268 4.22 -1.73 -11.94
CA VAL A 268 4.18 -2.66 -10.78
C VAL A 268 4.94 -2.04 -9.60
N ALA A 269 6.16 -1.58 -9.83
CA ALA A 269 6.98 -0.96 -8.79
C ALA A 269 6.29 0.28 -8.20
N LEU A 270 5.75 1.16 -9.05
CA LEU A 270 4.97 2.32 -8.62
C LEU A 270 3.75 1.91 -7.80
N SER A 271 2.97 0.93 -8.28
CA SER A 271 1.75 0.46 -7.60
C SER A 271 2.06 -0.06 -6.21
N LEU A 272 3.11 -0.89 -6.09
CA LEU A 272 3.56 -1.42 -4.81
C LEU A 272 4.06 -0.32 -3.88
N LEU A 273 4.88 0.60 -4.38
CA LEU A 273 5.45 1.66 -3.57
C LEU A 273 4.34 2.59 -3.05
N VAL A 274 3.41 3.03 -3.90
CA VAL A 274 2.30 3.89 -3.49
C VAL A 274 1.38 3.19 -2.49
N VAL A 275 0.93 1.96 -2.79
CA VAL A 275 -0.01 1.23 -1.94
C VAL A 275 0.64 0.80 -0.62
N ALA A 276 1.90 0.34 -0.64
CA ALA A 276 2.60 -0.09 0.56
C ALA A 276 2.92 1.10 1.47
N THR A 277 3.42 2.22 0.93
CA THR A 277 3.75 3.41 1.74
C THR A 277 2.49 3.98 2.40
N LEU A 278 1.45 4.28 1.61
CA LEU A 278 0.22 4.89 2.14
C LEU A 278 -0.58 3.90 2.99
N GLY A 279 -0.61 2.62 2.62
CA GLY A 279 -1.26 1.58 3.40
C GLY A 279 -0.60 1.36 4.76
N THR A 280 0.74 1.36 4.81
CA THR A 280 1.49 1.26 6.05
C THR A 280 1.24 2.46 6.95
N ALA A 281 1.30 3.68 6.40
CA ALA A 281 1.01 4.91 7.14
C ALA A 281 -0.41 4.89 7.75
N LEU A 282 -1.42 4.54 6.94
CA LEU A 282 -2.81 4.40 7.38
C LEU A 282 -2.94 3.40 8.54
N TYR A 283 -2.37 2.21 8.36
CA TYR A 283 -2.51 1.13 9.32
C TYR A 283 -1.78 1.44 10.64
N GLN A 284 -0.59 2.02 10.58
CA GLN A 284 0.18 2.42 11.75
C GLN A 284 -0.53 3.52 12.54
N ASN A 285 -1.06 4.55 11.88
CA ASN A 285 -1.80 5.62 12.54
C ASN A 285 -3.00 5.07 13.33
N LEU A 286 -3.80 4.19 12.70
CA LEU A 286 -4.93 3.52 13.35
C LEU A 286 -4.51 2.70 14.58
N ARG A 287 -3.34 2.08 14.51
CA ARG A 287 -2.80 1.26 15.60
C ARG A 287 -2.29 2.09 16.76
N LEU A 288 -1.58 3.17 16.46
CA LEU A 288 -1.10 4.13 17.45
C LEU A 288 -2.27 4.79 18.17
N GLU A 289 -3.28 5.25 17.42
CA GLU A 289 -4.48 5.84 18.00
C GLU A 289 -5.23 4.86 18.90
N LYS A 290 -5.33 3.59 18.51
CA LYS A 290 -5.99 2.56 19.32
C LYS A 290 -5.18 2.20 20.57
N ARG A 291 -3.84 2.14 20.49
CA ARG A 291 -2.96 1.85 21.63
C ARG A 291 -2.99 2.97 22.66
N ASN A 292 -3.06 4.21 22.20
CA ASN A 292 -3.03 5.40 23.04
C ASN A 292 -4.44 5.85 23.48
N ARG A 293 -5.49 5.04 23.25
CA ARG A 293 -6.91 5.36 23.53
C ARG A 293 -7.43 6.64 22.86
N ILE A 294 -6.70 7.17 21.89
CA ILE A 294 -7.08 8.35 21.11
C ILE A 294 -8.34 8.04 20.29
N THR A 295 -8.55 6.79 19.84
CA THR A 295 -9.78 6.41 19.12
C THR A 295 -11.04 6.58 19.97
N GLU A 296 -10.97 6.40 21.29
CA GLU A 296 -12.12 6.58 22.19
C GLU A 296 -12.44 8.07 22.34
N ILE A 297 -11.42 8.91 22.44
CA ILE A 297 -11.53 10.37 22.50
C ILE A 297 -12.10 10.93 21.17
N ILE A 298 -11.57 10.48 20.03
CA ILE A 298 -12.07 10.87 18.71
C ILE A 298 -13.53 10.42 18.53
N ALA A 299 -13.90 9.24 19.01
CA ALA A 299 -15.27 8.74 18.91
C ALA A 299 -16.29 9.55 19.74
N ALA A 300 -15.83 10.28 20.76
CA ALA A 300 -16.66 11.19 21.55
C ALA A 300 -16.97 12.51 20.81
N THR A 301 -16.18 12.87 19.80
CA THR A 301 -16.31 14.14 19.05
C THR A 301 -16.84 13.94 17.63
N ILE A 302 -16.53 12.82 16.98
CA ILE A 302 -16.99 12.52 15.62
C ILE A 302 -17.49 11.07 15.47
N PRO A 303 -18.51 10.82 14.63
CA PRO A 303 -19.00 9.47 14.38
C PRO A 303 -17.89 8.52 13.86
N PRO A 304 -17.74 7.30 14.43
CA PRO A 304 -16.67 6.38 14.01
C PRO A 304 -16.72 5.97 12.54
N ARG A 305 -17.92 5.92 11.93
CA ARG A 305 -18.07 5.66 10.48
C ARG A 305 -17.40 6.77 9.66
N ALA A 306 -17.71 8.02 9.98
CA ALA A 306 -17.13 9.19 9.30
C ALA A 306 -15.61 9.23 9.47
N SER A 307 -15.13 8.90 10.68
CA SER A 307 -13.71 8.79 10.98
C SER A 307 -12.99 7.72 10.14
N ALA A 308 -13.58 6.54 9.96
CA ALA A 308 -13.02 5.49 9.10
C ALA A 308 -13.01 5.89 7.62
N SER A 309 -14.14 6.39 7.11
CA SER A 309 -14.27 6.81 5.72
C SER A 309 -13.32 7.97 5.38
N GLY A 310 -13.20 8.95 6.27
CA GLY A 310 -12.28 10.08 6.11
C GLY A 310 -10.83 9.66 5.98
N ARG A 311 -10.36 8.71 6.81
CA ARG A 311 -9.00 8.15 6.69
C ARG A 311 -8.76 7.47 5.34
N ILE A 312 -9.72 6.67 4.86
CA ILE A 312 -9.62 6.01 3.55
C ILE A 312 -9.54 7.06 2.43
N THR A 313 -10.46 8.03 2.42
CA THR A 313 -10.51 9.08 1.40
C THR A 313 -9.26 9.98 1.43
N GLY A 314 -8.71 10.27 2.61
CA GLY A 314 -7.47 11.04 2.75
C GLY A 314 -6.29 10.35 2.09
N MET A 315 -6.13 9.05 2.32
CA MET A 315 -5.08 8.26 1.65
C MET A 315 -5.32 8.12 0.16
N LEU A 316 -6.57 7.94 -0.29
CA LEU A 316 -6.89 7.90 -1.72
C LEU A 316 -6.56 9.22 -2.43
N THR A 317 -6.76 10.35 -1.76
CA THR A 317 -6.36 11.66 -2.30
C THR A 317 -4.85 11.69 -2.57
N LEU A 318 -4.04 11.12 -1.68
CA LEU A 318 -2.60 11.00 -1.87
C LEU A 318 -2.21 9.98 -2.97
N VAL A 319 -3.00 8.93 -3.19
CA VAL A 319 -2.82 8.03 -4.35
C VAL A 319 -3.00 8.83 -5.65
N ILE A 320 -4.03 9.67 -5.73
CA ILE A 320 -4.27 10.53 -6.90
C ILE A 320 -3.08 11.47 -7.13
N VAL A 321 -2.51 12.06 -6.07
CA VAL A 321 -1.32 12.93 -6.19
C VAL A 321 -0.14 12.18 -6.82
N HIS A 322 0.15 10.95 -6.38
CA HIS A 322 1.24 10.16 -6.97
C HIS A 322 0.95 9.76 -8.43
N LEU A 323 -0.30 9.38 -8.73
CA LEU A 323 -0.71 9.03 -10.09
C LEU A 323 -0.58 10.21 -11.05
N VAL A 324 -1.07 11.39 -10.65
CA VAL A 324 -0.97 12.61 -11.44
C VAL A 324 0.49 13.01 -11.62
N ALA A 325 1.29 13.00 -10.55
CA ALA A 325 2.71 13.33 -10.64
C ALA A 325 3.44 12.39 -11.62
N ALA A 326 3.25 11.08 -11.50
CA ALA A 326 3.86 10.09 -12.37
C ALA A 326 3.39 10.26 -13.84
N ALA A 327 2.10 10.46 -14.08
CA ALA A 327 1.55 10.67 -15.41
C ALA A 327 2.12 11.94 -16.05
N VAL A 328 2.10 13.07 -15.34
CA VAL A 328 2.61 14.35 -15.84
C VAL A 328 4.10 14.26 -16.18
N ILE A 329 4.91 13.65 -15.31
CA ILE A 329 6.36 13.55 -15.54
C ILE A 329 6.66 12.59 -16.69
N THR A 330 5.94 11.48 -16.79
CA THR A 330 6.09 10.53 -17.90
C THR A 330 5.73 11.20 -19.22
N GLU A 331 4.54 11.80 -19.33
CA GLU A 331 4.06 12.46 -20.55
C GLU A 331 4.93 13.65 -20.95
N LEU A 332 5.27 14.52 -20.00
CA LEU A 332 6.14 15.67 -20.25
C LEU A 332 7.54 15.21 -20.68
N GLY A 333 8.08 14.18 -20.04
CA GLY A 333 9.37 13.61 -20.39
C GLY A 333 9.40 13.02 -21.79
N LEU A 334 8.38 12.25 -22.18
CA LEU A 334 8.24 11.73 -23.54
C LEU A 334 8.08 12.86 -24.57
N SER A 335 7.27 13.88 -24.26
CA SER A 335 7.07 15.03 -25.13
C SER A 335 8.35 15.82 -25.36
N LEU A 336 9.13 16.10 -24.30
CA LEU A 336 10.41 16.80 -24.39
C LEU A 336 11.47 15.99 -25.14
N SER A 337 11.34 14.66 -25.14
CA SER A 337 12.22 13.74 -25.89
C SER A 337 11.82 13.56 -27.36
N GLY A 338 10.83 14.30 -27.86
CA GLY A 338 10.31 14.18 -29.23
C GLY A 338 9.45 12.95 -29.48
N LYS A 339 9.08 12.17 -28.45
CA LYS A 339 8.30 10.93 -28.54
C LYS A 339 6.80 11.17 -28.36
N THR A 340 6.27 12.25 -28.92
CA THR A 340 4.87 12.67 -28.73
C THR A 340 3.86 11.63 -29.20
N SER A 341 4.12 10.93 -30.33
CA SER A 341 3.23 9.87 -30.81
C SER A 341 3.14 8.69 -29.83
N LEU A 342 4.26 8.34 -29.19
CA LEU A 342 4.32 7.29 -28.18
C LEU A 342 3.54 7.71 -26.92
N ALA A 343 3.69 8.97 -26.53
CA ALA A 343 2.97 9.58 -25.41
C ALA A 343 1.45 9.45 -25.60
N PHE A 344 0.93 9.86 -26.77
CA PHE A 344 -0.49 9.68 -27.11
C PHE A 344 -0.96 8.22 -27.14
N ALA A 345 -0.13 7.31 -27.66
CA ALA A 345 -0.45 5.89 -27.71
C ALA A 345 -0.53 5.25 -26.31
N MET A 346 0.20 5.80 -25.34
CA MET A 346 0.21 5.34 -23.95
C MET A 346 -1.00 5.80 -23.13
N LEU A 347 -1.62 6.93 -23.47
CA LEU A 347 -2.70 7.55 -22.70
C LEU A 347 -3.85 6.59 -22.31
N PRO A 348 -4.41 5.74 -23.19
CA PRO A 348 -5.47 4.81 -22.79
C PRO A 348 -5.00 3.83 -21.73
N GLY A 349 -3.81 3.26 -21.88
CA GLY A 349 -3.23 2.32 -20.91
C GLY A 349 -2.91 2.98 -19.56
N LEU A 350 -2.34 4.19 -19.58
CA LEU A 350 -2.07 4.99 -18.37
C LEU A 350 -3.36 5.40 -17.65
N GLY A 351 -4.38 5.82 -18.41
CA GLY A 351 -5.67 6.24 -17.86
C GLY A 351 -6.39 5.09 -17.17
N TRP A 352 -6.48 3.92 -17.81
CA TRP A 352 -7.10 2.74 -17.20
C TRP A 352 -6.29 2.20 -16.02
N PHE A 353 -4.96 2.22 -16.12
CA PHE A 353 -4.09 1.90 -14.99
C PHE A 353 -4.38 2.78 -13.79
N ALA A 354 -4.40 4.11 -13.97
CA ALA A 354 -4.60 5.06 -12.88
C ALA A 354 -5.97 4.86 -12.21
N LEU A 355 -7.03 4.72 -13.01
CA LEU A 355 -8.38 4.50 -12.49
C LEU A 355 -8.50 3.16 -11.75
N ALA A 356 -8.03 2.07 -12.35
CA ALA A 356 -8.09 0.75 -11.73
C ALA A 356 -7.22 0.71 -10.46
N LEU A 357 -6.01 1.27 -10.48
CA LEU A 357 -5.13 1.32 -9.31
C LEU A 357 -5.77 2.10 -8.17
N LEU A 358 -6.44 3.22 -8.45
CA LEU A 358 -7.17 3.99 -7.43
C LEU A 358 -8.23 3.13 -6.73
N LEU A 359 -9.00 2.34 -7.48
CA LEU A 359 -10.05 1.46 -6.95
C LEU A 359 -9.47 0.25 -6.21
N THR A 360 -8.36 -0.32 -6.69
CA THR A 360 -7.63 -1.37 -5.98
C THR A 360 -7.05 -0.84 -4.67
N ALA A 361 -6.44 0.35 -4.68
CA ALA A 361 -5.92 1.01 -3.48
C ALA A 361 -7.04 1.27 -2.47
N TRP A 362 -8.24 1.67 -2.93
CA TRP A 362 -9.41 1.81 -2.06
C TRP A 362 -9.76 0.47 -1.39
N SER A 363 -9.83 -0.61 -2.17
CA SER A 363 -10.07 -1.96 -1.64
C SER A 363 -9.03 -2.36 -0.59
N VAL A 364 -7.74 -2.14 -0.86
CA VAL A 364 -6.64 -2.43 0.07
C VAL A 364 -6.76 -1.59 1.34
N PHE A 365 -6.99 -0.28 1.24
CA PHE A 365 -7.12 0.59 2.41
C PHE A 365 -8.33 0.23 3.27
N ALA A 366 -9.45 -0.14 2.66
CA ALA A 366 -10.60 -0.66 3.40
C ALA A 366 -10.24 -1.96 4.15
N LEU A 367 -9.54 -2.89 3.50
CA LEU A 367 -9.06 -4.12 4.15
C LEU A 367 -8.08 -3.84 5.29
N LEU A 368 -7.19 -2.85 5.16
CA LEU A 368 -6.27 -2.45 6.23
C LEU A 368 -7.00 -1.82 7.41
N VAL A 369 -8.02 -0.99 7.16
CA VAL A 369 -8.93 -0.48 8.21
C VAL A 369 -9.62 -1.65 8.90
N TRP A 370 -10.13 -2.64 8.15
CA TRP A 370 -10.75 -3.81 8.75
C TRP A 370 -9.74 -4.63 9.57
N ALA A 371 -8.54 -4.86 9.05
CA ALA A 371 -7.46 -5.53 9.79
C ALA A 371 -7.09 -4.77 11.07
N SER A 372 -7.23 -3.44 11.09
CA SER A 372 -7.05 -2.61 12.28
C SER A 372 -8.04 -2.95 13.42
N THR A 373 -9.15 -3.61 13.12
CA THR A 373 -10.19 -3.93 14.11
C THR A 373 -10.05 -5.33 14.71
N VAL A 374 -9.39 -6.25 14.00
CA VAL A 374 -9.24 -7.66 14.39
C VAL A 374 -8.56 -7.80 15.75
N VAL A 375 -9.13 -8.65 16.61
CA VAL A 375 -8.62 -8.96 17.96
C VAL A 375 -7.66 -10.14 17.91
N GLY A 376 -6.54 -10.05 18.65
CA GLY A 376 -5.47 -11.05 18.65
C GLY A 376 -4.36 -10.72 17.66
N SER A 377 -3.11 -10.79 18.11
CA SER A 377 -1.92 -10.47 17.32
C SER A 377 -1.73 -11.45 16.15
N LYS A 378 -1.87 -12.76 16.39
CA LYS A 378 -1.70 -13.80 15.36
C LYS A 378 -2.71 -13.69 14.22
N ALA A 379 -4.02 -13.66 14.53
CA ALA A 379 -5.07 -13.57 13.51
C ALA A 379 -4.96 -12.30 12.65
N ARG A 380 -4.60 -11.19 13.28
CA ARG A 380 -4.36 -9.92 12.60
C ARG A 380 -3.12 -9.96 11.71
N ALA A 381 -2.01 -10.53 12.18
CA ALA A 381 -0.80 -10.70 11.37
C ALA A 381 -1.12 -11.56 10.14
N THR A 382 -1.82 -12.69 10.32
CA THR A 382 -2.29 -13.52 9.19
C THR A 382 -3.15 -12.73 8.21
N PHE A 383 -4.08 -11.91 8.69
CA PHE A 383 -4.93 -11.10 7.81
C PHE A 383 -4.12 -10.06 7.02
N LEU A 384 -3.15 -9.39 7.66
CA LEU A 384 -2.24 -8.47 6.97
C LEU A 384 -1.39 -9.19 5.91
N THR A 385 -0.87 -10.39 6.23
CA THR A 385 -0.11 -11.20 5.27
C THR A 385 -0.97 -11.57 4.07
N ILE A 386 -2.23 -11.97 4.27
CA ILE A 386 -3.16 -12.27 3.17
C ILE A 386 -3.38 -11.04 2.29
N ILE A 387 -3.63 -9.86 2.89
CA ILE A 387 -3.80 -8.60 2.15
C ILE A 387 -2.54 -8.30 1.33
N GLY A 388 -1.36 -8.44 1.94
CA GLY A 388 -0.07 -8.21 1.29
C GLY A 388 0.17 -9.16 0.12
N VAL A 389 0.00 -10.48 0.34
CA VAL A 389 0.21 -11.50 -0.69
C VAL A 389 -0.75 -11.31 -1.86
N ILE A 390 -2.05 -11.08 -1.61
CA ILE A 390 -3.03 -10.83 -2.68
C ILE A 390 -2.68 -9.57 -3.47
N THR A 391 -2.24 -8.51 -2.80
CA THR A 391 -1.86 -7.25 -3.46
C THR A 391 -0.62 -7.44 -4.33
N VAL A 392 0.43 -8.07 -3.79
CA VAL A 392 1.69 -8.33 -4.53
C VAL A 392 1.43 -9.28 -5.68
N ALA A 393 0.86 -10.46 -5.42
CA ALA A 393 0.55 -11.42 -6.48
C ALA A 393 -0.40 -10.83 -7.53
N GLY A 394 -1.35 -10.00 -7.10
CA GLY A 394 -2.28 -9.29 -7.97
C GLY A 394 -1.57 -8.38 -8.97
N PHE A 395 -0.62 -7.56 -8.52
CA PHE A 395 0.12 -6.67 -9.42
C PHE A 395 1.11 -7.40 -10.34
N PHE A 396 1.74 -8.48 -9.87
CA PHE A 396 2.70 -9.24 -10.68
C PHE A 396 2.04 -10.14 -11.73
N ALA A 397 0.94 -10.81 -11.39
CA ALA A 397 0.37 -11.87 -12.23
C ALA A 397 0.07 -11.45 -13.68
N PRO A 398 -0.53 -10.28 -13.97
CA PRO A 398 -0.80 -9.86 -15.35
C PRO A 398 0.47 -9.61 -16.17
N VAL A 399 1.53 -9.09 -15.54
CA VAL A 399 2.80 -8.81 -16.23
C VAL A 399 3.55 -10.11 -16.52
N LEU A 400 3.50 -11.08 -15.60
CA LEU A 400 4.11 -12.40 -15.78
C LEU A 400 3.39 -13.26 -16.84
N ILE A 401 2.06 -13.17 -16.90
CA ILE A 401 1.25 -13.94 -17.85
C ILE A 401 1.25 -13.30 -19.24
N GLY A 402 1.42 -11.98 -19.31
CA GLY A 402 1.40 -11.22 -20.55
C GLY A 402 -0.01 -10.79 -20.98
N PRO A 403 -0.12 -10.00 -22.06
CA PRO A 403 -1.37 -9.35 -22.44
C PRO A 403 -2.33 -10.25 -23.23
N SER A 404 -1.85 -11.36 -23.78
CA SER A 404 -2.58 -12.20 -24.74
C SER A 404 -3.35 -13.35 -24.10
N GLY A 405 -4.46 -13.74 -24.75
CA GLY A 405 -5.26 -14.91 -24.41
C GLY A 405 -6.31 -14.68 -23.31
N THR A 406 -7.07 -15.73 -23.01
CA THR A 406 -8.23 -15.67 -22.10
C THR A 406 -7.83 -15.34 -20.66
N VAL A 407 -6.70 -15.86 -20.19
CA VAL A 407 -6.22 -15.61 -18.82
C VAL A 407 -5.93 -14.12 -18.61
N ALA A 408 -5.26 -13.48 -19.59
CA ALA A 408 -4.99 -12.05 -19.54
C ALA A 408 -6.29 -11.21 -19.50
N LYS A 409 -7.31 -11.63 -20.27
CA LYS A 409 -8.64 -10.98 -20.24
C LYS A 409 -9.31 -11.09 -18.87
N VAL A 410 -9.27 -12.25 -18.22
CA VAL A 410 -9.84 -12.45 -16.87
C VAL A 410 -9.08 -11.63 -15.82
N LEU A 411 -7.76 -11.59 -15.88
CA LEU A 411 -6.93 -10.79 -14.97
C LEU A 411 -7.16 -9.29 -15.13
N SER A 412 -7.53 -8.84 -16.32
CA SER A 412 -7.82 -7.43 -16.59
C SER A 412 -9.10 -6.94 -15.92
N TRP A 413 -10.05 -7.85 -15.62
CA TRP A 413 -11.30 -7.50 -14.95
C TRP A 413 -11.30 -7.82 -13.44
N THR A 414 -10.30 -8.56 -12.96
CA THR A 414 -10.21 -8.96 -11.55
C THR A 414 -9.57 -7.84 -10.73
N PRO A 415 -10.21 -7.27 -9.68
CA PRO A 415 -9.80 -5.99 -9.09
C PRO A 415 -8.34 -5.83 -8.66
N PHE A 416 -7.72 -6.85 -8.06
CA PHE A 416 -6.31 -6.78 -7.60
C PHE A 416 -5.30 -6.90 -8.73
N THR A 417 -5.72 -7.44 -9.87
CA THR A 417 -4.88 -7.66 -11.06
C THR A 417 -5.22 -6.67 -12.17
N SER A 418 -6.40 -6.06 -12.12
CA SER A 418 -6.95 -5.19 -13.15
C SER A 418 -6.05 -4.01 -13.52
N PRO A 419 -5.34 -3.33 -12.58
CA PRO A 419 -4.58 -2.14 -12.97
C PRO A 419 -3.49 -2.45 -13.99
N LEU A 420 -2.78 -3.57 -13.82
CA LEU A 420 -1.72 -3.99 -14.73
C LEU A 420 -2.27 -4.80 -15.90
N GLY A 421 -3.34 -5.58 -15.70
CA GLY A 421 -3.95 -6.39 -16.76
C GLY A 421 -4.53 -5.53 -17.88
N ILE A 422 -5.39 -4.57 -17.54
CA ILE A 422 -6.03 -3.72 -18.56
C ILE A 422 -5.01 -2.81 -19.25
N ALA A 423 -4.02 -2.31 -18.51
CA ALA A 423 -2.96 -1.49 -19.06
C ALA A 423 -2.09 -2.26 -20.04
N GLY A 424 -1.64 -3.46 -19.66
CA GLY A 424 -0.84 -4.33 -20.53
C GLY A 424 -1.59 -4.71 -21.81
N ARG A 425 -2.88 -5.05 -21.71
CA ARG A 425 -3.73 -5.31 -22.89
C ARG A 425 -3.95 -4.06 -23.75
N SER A 426 -4.07 -2.88 -23.14
CA SER A 426 -4.21 -1.61 -23.87
C SER A 426 -2.95 -1.31 -24.67
N PHE A 427 -1.77 -1.49 -24.08
CA PHE A 427 -0.48 -1.33 -24.78
C PHE A 427 -0.30 -2.34 -25.90
N ALA A 428 -0.78 -3.57 -25.71
CA ALA A 428 -0.77 -4.59 -26.76
C ALA A 428 -1.82 -4.36 -27.87
N GLY A 429 -2.67 -3.33 -27.78
CA GLY A 429 -3.76 -3.10 -28.74
C GLY A 429 -4.87 -4.15 -28.69
N GLN A 430 -4.97 -4.92 -27.59
CA GLN A 430 -5.90 -6.05 -27.46
C GLN A 430 -7.11 -5.74 -26.57
N ALA A 431 -7.10 -4.63 -25.84
CA ALA A 431 -8.23 -4.19 -25.03
C ALA A 431 -9.09 -3.21 -25.81
N GLU A 432 -10.40 -3.47 -25.81
CA GLU A 432 -11.38 -2.47 -26.21
C GLU A 432 -11.51 -1.40 -25.13
N TRP A 433 -11.84 -0.17 -25.52
CA TRP A 433 -11.95 0.97 -24.59
C TRP A 433 -12.97 0.73 -23.46
N TRP A 434 -14.05 -0.04 -23.71
CA TRP A 434 -15.07 -0.35 -22.72
C TRP A 434 -14.62 -1.42 -21.71
N GLU A 435 -13.62 -2.25 -22.03
CA GLU A 435 -13.11 -3.27 -21.10
C GLU A 435 -12.56 -2.61 -19.82
N GLY A 436 -12.00 -1.40 -19.93
CA GLY A 436 -11.57 -0.60 -18.79
C GLY A 436 -12.71 -0.14 -17.89
N LEU A 437 -13.87 0.24 -18.47
CA LEU A 437 -15.06 0.58 -17.68
C LEU A 437 -15.62 -0.62 -16.93
N VAL A 438 -15.59 -1.80 -17.53
CA VAL A 438 -16.02 -3.05 -16.87
C VAL A 438 -15.11 -3.38 -15.70
N ALA A 439 -13.78 -3.33 -15.91
CA ALA A 439 -12.80 -3.53 -14.85
C ALA A 439 -12.99 -2.54 -13.70
N ALA A 440 -13.15 -1.26 -14.02
CA ALA A 440 -13.40 -0.20 -13.04
C ALA A 440 -14.73 -0.42 -12.30
N GLY A 441 -15.80 -0.81 -12.99
CA GLY A 441 -17.09 -1.12 -12.38
C GLY A 441 -17.00 -2.25 -11.35
N ILE A 442 -16.34 -3.35 -11.71
CA ILE A 442 -16.14 -4.51 -10.81
C ILE A 442 -15.28 -4.10 -9.60
N ALA A 443 -14.18 -3.38 -9.82
CA ALA A 443 -13.30 -2.89 -8.76
C ALA A 443 -14.02 -1.91 -7.83
N LEU A 444 -14.88 -1.04 -8.37
CA LEU A 444 -15.69 -0.09 -7.60
C LEU A 444 -16.69 -0.81 -6.71
N VAL A 445 -17.43 -1.79 -7.25
CA VAL A 445 -18.38 -2.59 -6.47
C VAL A 445 -17.67 -3.29 -5.32
N LEU A 446 -16.52 -3.92 -5.58
CA LEU A 446 -15.72 -4.55 -4.53
C LEU A 446 -15.25 -3.53 -3.49
N ALA A 447 -14.72 -2.39 -3.92
CA ALA A 447 -14.23 -1.34 -3.03
C ALA A 447 -15.33 -0.81 -2.10
N VAL A 448 -16.55 -0.60 -2.62
CA VAL A 448 -17.71 -0.16 -1.85
C VAL A 448 -18.14 -1.22 -0.82
N ILE A 449 -18.18 -2.51 -1.22
CA ILE A 449 -18.49 -3.61 -0.30
C ILE A 449 -17.45 -3.68 0.83
N LEU A 450 -16.16 -3.68 0.49
CA LEU A 450 -15.07 -3.73 1.47
C LEU A 450 -15.08 -2.50 2.39
N HIS A 451 -15.35 -1.30 1.86
CA HIS A 451 -15.51 -0.09 2.66
C HIS A 451 -16.67 -0.23 3.65
N ALA A 452 -17.83 -0.72 3.20
CA ALA A 452 -19.00 -0.91 4.05
C ALA A 452 -18.71 -1.91 5.20
N LEU A 453 -18.03 -3.02 4.88
CA LEU A 453 -17.60 -4.02 5.87
C LEU A 453 -16.58 -3.44 6.86
N ALA A 454 -15.55 -2.77 6.36
CA ALA A 454 -14.50 -2.17 7.17
C ALA A 454 -15.03 -1.09 8.12
N SER A 455 -15.89 -0.19 7.63
CA SER A 455 -16.53 0.84 8.44
C SER A 455 -17.46 0.24 9.50
N GLY A 456 -18.21 -0.82 9.17
CA GLY A 456 -19.02 -1.57 10.13
C GLY A 456 -18.18 -2.23 11.22
N ALA A 457 -17.08 -2.89 10.84
CA ALA A 457 -16.13 -3.48 11.78
C ALA A 457 -15.46 -2.43 12.67
N TYR A 458 -15.13 -1.26 12.11
CA TYR A 458 -14.50 -0.16 12.84
C TYR A 458 -15.43 0.40 13.92
N VAL A 459 -16.69 0.70 13.57
CA VAL A 459 -17.71 1.12 14.55
C VAL A 459 -17.82 0.11 15.68
N ARG A 460 -17.95 -1.17 15.34
CA ARG A 460 -18.10 -2.22 16.34
C ARG A 460 -16.89 -2.29 17.27
N SER A 461 -15.67 -2.20 16.74
CA SER A 461 -14.44 -2.23 17.54
C SER A 461 -14.26 -1.02 18.42
N VAL A 462 -14.75 0.16 18.01
CA VAL A 462 -14.61 1.39 18.80
C VAL A 462 -15.66 1.40 19.91
N LEU A 463 -16.92 1.10 19.59
CA LEU A 463 -18.03 1.11 20.55
C LEU A 463 -17.97 -0.05 21.56
N SER A 464 -17.35 -1.17 21.22
CA SER A 464 -17.18 -2.27 22.17
C SER A 464 -16.20 -1.95 23.31
N GLY A 465 -15.47 -0.82 23.24
CA GLY A 465 -14.43 -0.43 24.19
C GLY A 465 -13.22 -1.37 24.19
N GLY A 466 -12.05 -0.89 24.60
CA GLY A 466 -10.85 -1.71 24.76
C GLY A 466 -10.92 -2.80 25.84
N GLY A 467 -12.05 -2.93 26.56
CA GLY A 467 -12.19 -3.77 27.74
C GLY A 467 -13.28 -4.83 27.60
N ARG A 468 -12.86 -6.09 27.48
CA ARG A 468 -13.67 -7.29 27.78
C ARG A 468 -15.00 -7.34 27.01
N GLY A 469 -14.90 -7.60 25.70
CA GLY A 469 -16.03 -8.17 24.95
C GLY A 469 -16.67 -9.27 25.79
N GLY A 470 -17.96 -9.13 26.06
CA GLY A 470 -18.73 -9.82 27.09
C GLY A 470 -18.46 -11.32 27.16
N LYS A 471 -17.41 -11.71 27.89
CA LYS A 471 -17.41 -13.00 28.56
C LYS A 471 -18.46 -12.83 29.63
N THR A 472 -19.68 -13.29 29.34
CA THR A 472 -20.60 -13.71 30.41
C THR A 472 -19.73 -14.51 31.37
N VAL A 473 -19.56 -14.00 32.59
CA VAL A 473 -18.78 -14.70 33.61
C VAL A 473 -19.47 -16.04 33.78
N LYS A 474 -18.88 -17.10 33.20
CA LYS A 474 -19.27 -18.47 33.57
C LYS A 474 -18.85 -18.60 35.02
N MET A 475 -19.81 -18.40 35.91
CA MET A 475 -19.66 -18.60 37.35
C MET A 475 -18.97 -19.94 37.54
N SER A 476 -17.85 -19.95 38.27
CA SER A 476 -17.19 -21.21 38.61
C SER A 476 -18.20 -22.10 39.35
N LYS A 477 -18.11 -23.44 39.20
CA LYS A 477 -19.00 -24.39 39.89
C LYS A 477 -19.09 -24.12 41.41
N ARG A 478 -18.09 -23.48 42.00
CA ARG A 478 -18.05 -23.04 43.39
C ARG A 478 -19.04 -21.89 43.68
N ALA A 479 -19.15 -20.91 42.79
CA ALA A 479 -20.10 -19.81 42.93
C ALA A 479 -21.56 -20.27 42.72
N GLN A 480 -21.80 -21.24 41.83
CA GLN A 480 -23.11 -21.90 41.70
C GLN A 480 -23.50 -22.69 42.96
N LYS A 481 -22.53 -23.36 43.63
CA LYS A 481 -22.78 -24.14 44.85
C LYS A 481 -23.07 -23.25 46.06
N VAL A 482 -22.49 -22.05 46.14
CA VAL A 482 -22.76 -21.09 47.21
C VAL A 482 -24.13 -20.42 47.04
N GLY A 483 -24.55 -20.12 45.80
CA GLY A 483 -25.91 -19.61 45.53
C GLY A 483 -27.02 -20.62 45.87
N ALA A 484 -26.78 -21.92 45.61
CA ALA A 484 -27.72 -22.98 45.95
C ALA A 484 -27.83 -23.22 47.48
N ALA A 485 -26.73 -23.07 48.22
CA ALA A 485 -26.73 -23.22 49.69
C ALA A 485 -27.47 -22.09 50.42
N THR A 486 -27.47 -20.88 49.87
CA THR A 486 -28.23 -19.74 50.44
C THR A 486 -29.74 -19.89 50.19
N SER A 487 -30.15 -20.46 49.06
CA SER A 487 -31.56 -20.73 48.75
C SER A 487 -32.18 -21.82 49.66
N ALA A 488 -31.40 -22.87 49.98
CA ALA A 488 -31.86 -23.96 50.85
C ALA A 488 -32.06 -23.55 52.32
N LYS A 489 -31.39 -22.49 52.80
CA LYS A 489 -31.50 -22.04 54.20
C LYS A 489 -32.69 -21.11 54.46
N GLY A 490 -33.32 -20.57 53.40
CA GLY A 490 -34.51 -19.72 53.49
C GLY A 490 -35.83 -20.48 53.61
N SER A 491 -35.87 -21.77 53.21
CA SER A 491 -37.11 -22.56 53.15
C SER A 491 -37.41 -23.40 54.40
N ALA A 492 -36.52 -23.42 55.40
CA ALA A 492 -36.66 -24.29 56.58
C ALA A 492 -37.39 -23.62 57.76
N LYS A 493 -38.16 -22.54 57.53
CA LYS A 493 -38.86 -21.81 58.60
C LYS A 493 -40.31 -21.46 58.23
N SER A 494 -41.04 -22.42 57.72
CA SER A 494 -42.51 -22.58 57.79
C SER A 494 -42.73 -24.05 57.37
N ASP A 495 -43.53 -24.90 58.00
CA ASP A 495 -44.74 -24.70 58.77
C ASP A 495 -44.91 -25.84 59.79
N SER A 496 -45.75 -25.53 60.77
CA SER A 496 -46.26 -26.38 61.83
C SER A 496 -47.32 -27.39 61.35
N SER A 497 -47.60 -28.34 62.25
CA SER A 497 -48.91 -28.92 62.60
C SER A 497 -49.57 -30.00 61.72
N ALA A 498 -49.48 -31.22 62.26
CA ALA A 498 -50.58 -32.07 62.76
C ALA A 498 -51.50 -32.85 61.78
N ASP A 499 -51.34 -34.17 61.92
CA ASP A 499 -52.33 -35.21 62.25
C ASP A 499 -53.36 -35.75 61.23
N ASP A 500 -53.10 -37.02 60.92
CA ASP A 500 -53.96 -38.21 61.06
C ASP A 500 -54.90 -38.73 59.96
N ALA A 501 -54.70 -40.05 59.77
CA ALA A 501 -55.63 -41.13 59.43
C ALA A 501 -55.95 -41.47 57.95
N ASP A 502 -55.32 -42.58 57.56
CA ASP A 502 -55.92 -43.87 57.13
C ASP A 502 -56.29 -44.19 55.66
N ASP A 503 -55.79 -45.39 55.32
CA ASP A 503 -56.30 -46.45 54.47
C ASP A 503 -56.25 -46.37 52.93
N ALA A 504 -55.22 -47.04 52.42
CA ALA A 504 -55.29 -48.33 51.71
C ALA A 504 -56.27 -48.52 50.51
N ASP A 505 -55.60 -48.87 49.40
CA ASP A 505 -55.87 -49.99 48.49
C ASP A 505 -56.77 -49.85 47.26
N SER A 506 -56.22 -50.45 46.20
CA SER A 506 -56.84 -51.09 45.02
C SER A 506 -57.39 -50.25 43.85
N ASP A 507 -56.89 -50.66 42.67
CA ASP A 507 -57.58 -50.90 41.40
C ASP A 507 -58.29 -49.73 40.69
N ALA A 508 -57.75 -49.21 39.57
CA ALA A 508 -57.75 -49.75 38.19
C ALA A 508 -59.05 -49.42 37.41
N ALA A 509 -58.90 -49.28 36.08
CA ALA A 509 -59.89 -48.95 35.04
C ALA A 509 -60.30 -47.45 34.95
N ASP A 510 -60.52 -46.82 33.80
CA ASP A 510 -60.49 -47.25 32.39
C ASP A 510 -60.49 -46.00 31.49
N ASP A 511 -59.80 -46.14 30.35
CA ASP A 511 -60.14 -45.73 28.98
C ASP A 511 -60.51 -44.30 28.50
N GLU A 512 -60.01 -44.07 27.27
CA GLU A 512 -60.46 -43.17 26.19
C GLU A 512 -60.33 -41.63 26.39
N LYS A 513 -59.88 -40.78 25.46
CA LYS A 513 -59.73 -40.86 24.00
C LYS A 513 -59.00 -39.61 23.45
N SER A 514 -58.16 -39.84 22.42
CA SER A 514 -57.93 -39.03 21.20
C SER A 514 -57.58 -37.53 21.24
N ALA A 515 -56.41 -37.22 20.64
CA ALA A 515 -56.19 -36.41 19.41
C ALA A 515 -55.12 -35.31 19.57
N ALA A 516 -54.31 -34.94 18.59
CA ALA A 516 -53.58 -35.63 17.52
C ALA A 516 -52.58 -34.59 16.92
N ALA A 517 -51.56 -35.12 16.24
CA ALA A 517 -50.58 -34.48 15.34
C ALA A 517 -49.31 -33.85 15.97
N SER A 518 -48.09 -34.07 15.49
CA SER A 518 -47.52 -34.92 14.42
C SER A 518 -45.99 -34.75 14.52
N ALA A 519 -45.24 -35.84 14.67
CA ALA A 519 -43.80 -35.91 14.38
C ALA A 519 -43.42 -37.36 14.04
N LYS A 520 -42.91 -37.58 12.84
CA LYS A 520 -42.35 -38.83 12.29
C LYS A 520 -41.07 -38.39 11.56
N GLU A 521 -39.94 -39.10 11.52
CA GLU A 521 -39.61 -40.52 11.74
C GLU A 521 -38.05 -40.56 11.76
N SER A 522 -37.36 -41.02 12.82
CA SER A 522 -36.70 -42.34 13.02
C SER A 522 -36.04 -42.98 11.79
N GLY A 523 -34.92 -43.73 11.83
CA GLY A 523 -34.15 -44.40 12.89
C GLY A 523 -32.98 -45.16 12.22
N THR A 524 -31.78 -45.27 12.81
CA THR A 524 -31.23 -46.32 13.72
C THR A 524 -31.24 -47.78 13.24
N ASN A 525 -30.03 -48.38 13.17
CA ASN A 525 -29.62 -49.67 13.78
C ASN A 525 -28.07 -49.80 13.62
N LYS A 526 -27.22 -49.95 14.66
CA LYS A 526 -26.87 -51.14 15.50
C LYS A 526 -26.63 -52.41 14.67
N SER A 527 -25.61 -53.25 14.84
CA SER A 527 -24.50 -53.52 15.78
C SER A 527 -23.58 -54.55 15.04
N ASP A 528 -22.29 -54.81 15.30
CA ASP A 528 -21.69 -55.58 16.40
C ASP A 528 -20.23 -55.99 16.04
N VAL A 529 -19.34 -56.01 17.05
CA VAL A 529 -18.34 -57.07 17.38
C VAL A 529 -17.07 -57.32 16.51
N LYS A 530 -15.93 -56.81 17.04
CA LYS A 530 -14.73 -57.54 17.58
C LYS A 530 -13.60 -58.08 16.67
N SER A 531 -12.37 -57.75 17.11
CA SER A 531 -11.08 -58.49 17.00
C SER A 531 -10.44 -58.60 15.61
N GLY A 532 -9.14 -58.43 15.36
CA GLY A 532 -7.92 -58.34 16.17
C GLY A 532 -6.74 -58.79 15.28
N GLY A 533 -5.50 -58.37 15.58
CA GLY A 533 -4.28 -59.08 15.16
C GLY A 533 -3.50 -58.58 13.93
N LYS A 534 -2.46 -57.77 14.21
CA LYS A 534 -1.02 -57.93 13.90
C LYS A 534 -0.49 -58.66 12.64
N ASP A 535 0.52 -57.98 12.07
CA ASP A 535 1.86 -58.41 11.64
C ASP A 535 2.14 -58.92 10.20
N GLU A 536 3.29 -58.42 9.68
CA GLU A 536 4.20 -58.93 8.63
C GLU A 536 3.77 -58.89 7.14
N LYS A 537 4.66 -58.88 6.15
CA LYS A 537 5.99 -58.30 5.85
C LYS A 537 6.31 -58.79 4.43
N ASP A 538 6.92 -57.92 3.61
CA ASP A 538 7.87 -58.18 2.52
C ASP A 538 7.51 -58.99 1.23
N GLU A 539 8.20 -58.53 0.17
CA GLU A 539 8.55 -59.14 -1.13
C GLU A 539 7.60 -58.91 -2.33
N LYS A 540 7.96 -58.10 -3.34
CA LYS A 540 9.06 -58.14 -4.35
C LYS A 540 8.62 -58.87 -5.64
N SER A 541 8.46 -58.11 -6.72
CA SER A 541 9.02 -58.44 -8.05
C SER A 541 8.69 -57.32 -9.05
N ALA A 542 9.75 -56.83 -9.67
CA ALA A 542 9.72 -56.14 -10.95
C ALA A 542 9.79 -57.21 -12.05
N ASP A 543 9.12 -57.00 -13.18
CA ASP A 543 9.73 -57.30 -14.47
C ASP A 543 9.07 -56.57 -15.65
N ASP A 544 9.98 -56.26 -16.57
CA ASP A 544 9.88 -56.16 -18.02
C ASP A 544 9.32 -54.91 -18.72
N SER A 545 10.28 -54.08 -19.11
CA SER A 545 10.28 -53.17 -20.25
C SER A 545 10.70 -53.92 -21.53
N ARG A 546 10.02 -53.67 -22.67
CA ARG A 546 10.63 -53.83 -24.00
C ARG A 546 9.91 -53.08 -25.12
N ASP A 547 10.61 -52.04 -25.59
CA ASP A 547 11.01 -51.70 -26.96
C ASP A 547 10.00 -51.35 -28.09
N ASP A 548 10.45 -50.32 -28.81
CA ASP A 548 10.27 -49.95 -30.23
C ASP A 548 8.98 -49.28 -30.72
N LYS A 549 8.98 -47.93 -30.73
CA LYS A 549 9.17 -47.11 -31.95
C LYS A 549 9.19 -45.61 -31.69
#